data_AF-A0A534C1I8-F1
#
_entry.id   AF-A0A534C1I8-F1
#
_cell.length_a   1.000
_cell.length_b   1.000
_cell.length_c   1.000
_cell.angle_alpha   90.00
_cell.angle_beta   90.00
_cell.angle_gamma   90.00
#
_symmetry.space_group_name_H-M   'P 1'
#
loop_
_entity.id
_entity.type
_entity.pdbx_description
1 polymer ?
#
loop_
_entity_poly.entity_id
_entity_poly.type
_entity_poly.pdbx_seq_one_letter_code
_entity_poly.pdbx_strand_id
1 'polypeptide(L)'
;PGLIEGAAQGAGLGIRFLRHLQRTRLLLHLVDIAPLDPQADPVRDARAIVQELKKFSRELALKPRWLVLNKRDLLPAAEAERHARAIVRALRHRGPQFLISGAAGEGTKALCEAAMTFLEETDRAARERASTPADAGAAPPVAT
;
A
#
# COMPACT_ATOMS: atom_id res chain seq x y z
N PRO A 1 -9.39 8.79 6.28
CA PRO A 1 -10.49 7.82 6.49
C PRO A 1 -9.93 6.49 6.99
N GLY A 2 -10.09 6.20 8.29
CA GLY A 2 -9.56 4.99 8.92
C GLY A 2 -10.31 3.74 8.46
N LEU A 3 -9.56 2.68 8.15
CA LEU A 3 -10.11 1.32 8.16
C LEU A 3 -10.45 0.99 9.60
N ILE A 4 -11.72 1.13 9.97
CA ILE A 4 -12.22 0.65 11.25
C ILE A 4 -12.27 -0.88 11.16
N GLU A 5 -11.93 -1.56 12.25
CA GLU A 5 -12.15 -3.00 12.40
C GLU A 5 -13.58 -3.36 11.99
N GLY A 6 -13.75 -4.44 11.22
CA GLY A 6 -15.07 -4.85 10.71
C GLY A 6 -15.50 -4.14 9.42
N ALA A 7 -14.61 -3.39 8.74
CA ALA A 7 -14.91 -2.80 7.44
C ALA A 7 -15.35 -3.82 6.38
N ALA A 8 -14.80 -5.04 6.39
CA ALA A 8 -15.22 -6.11 5.48
C ALA A 8 -16.54 -6.78 5.90
N GLN A 9 -16.99 -6.60 7.14
CA GLN A 9 -18.17 -7.28 7.73
C GLN A 9 -19.45 -6.44 7.68
N GLY A 10 -19.43 -5.28 6.99
CA GLY A 10 -20.65 -4.53 6.70
C GLY A 10 -20.97 -3.35 7.62
N ALA A 11 -20.03 -2.90 8.47
CA ALA A 11 -20.13 -1.56 9.05
C ALA A 11 -20.12 -0.53 7.89
N GLY A 12 -21.27 0.08 7.59
CA GLY A 12 -21.58 0.71 6.29
C GLY A 12 -20.60 1.76 5.74
N LEU A 13 -19.71 2.30 6.58
CA LEU A 13 -18.60 3.19 6.18
C LEU A 13 -17.40 2.43 5.59
N GLY A 14 -17.09 1.23 6.12
CA GLY A 14 -15.93 0.43 5.73
C GLY A 14 -16.06 -0.17 4.34
N ILE A 15 -17.22 -0.71 3.97
CA ILE A 15 -17.41 -1.32 2.65
C ILE A 15 -17.41 -0.28 1.52
N ARG A 16 -17.95 0.93 1.76
CA ARG A 16 -17.89 2.05 0.81
C ARG A 16 -16.45 2.52 0.60
N PHE A 17 -15.67 2.60 1.67
CA PHE A 17 -14.26 2.93 1.61
C PHE A 17 -13.45 1.85 0.86
N LEU A 18 -13.69 0.57 1.14
CA LEU A 18 -13.04 -0.55 0.45
C LEU A 18 -13.36 -0.57 -1.05
N ARG A 19 -14.61 -0.29 -1.45
CA ARG A 19 -14.99 -0.11 -2.86
C ARG A 19 -14.29 1.09 -3.51
N HIS A 20 -14.01 2.15 -2.76
CA HIS A 20 -13.23 3.28 -3.26
C HIS A 20 -11.75 2.88 -3.49
N LEU A 21 -11.15 2.12 -2.57
CA LEU A 21 -9.79 1.59 -2.73
C LEU A 21 -9.64 0.65 -3.93
N GLN A 22 -10.71 -0.04 -4.35
CA GLN A 22 -10.69 -0.81 -5.59
C GLN A 22 -10.49 0.04 -6.84
N ARG A 23 -10.70 1.37 -6.79
CA ARG A 23 -10.45 2.27 -7.92
C ARG A 23 -9.07 2.94 -7.89
N THR A 24 -8.29 2.77 -6.83
CA THR A 24 -6.95 3.37 -6.73
C THR A 24 -5.89 2.48 -7.36
N ARG A 25 -4.78 3.06 -7.83
CA ARG A 25 -3.68 2.31 -8.46
C ARG A 25 -2.58 1.92 -7.47
N LEU A 26 -2.45 2.69 -6.41
CA LEU A 26 -1.44 2.54 -5.35
C LEU A 26 -2.12 2.65 -3.99
N LEU A 27 -1.73 1.79 -3.05
CA LEU A 27 -2.14 1.85 -1.66
C LEU A 27 -0.97 2.35 -0.80
N LEU A 28 -1.19 3.42 -0.03
CA LEU A 28 -0.27 3.87 1.00
C LEU A 28 -0.76 3.35 2.35
N HIS A 29 -0.02 2.43 2.93
CA HIS A 29 -0.34 1.84 4.22
C HIS A 29 0.42 2.57 5.32
N LEU A 30 -0.24 3.56 5.93
CA LEU A 30 0.32 4.32 7.05
C LEU A 30 0.37 3.46 8.31
N VAL A 31 1.52 3.43 8.97
CA VAL A 31 1.74 2.77 10.26
C VAL A 31 2.43 3.74 11.21
N ASP A 32 1.88 3.92 12.40
CA ASP A 32 2.46 4.75 13.44
C ASP A 32 3.64 4.03 14.12
N ILE A 33 4.80 4.66 14.17
CA ILE A 33 6.00 4.07 14.80
C ILE A 33 6.16 4.41 16.29
N ALA A 34 5.34 5.34 16.77
CA ALA A 34 5.38 5.89 18.13
C ALA A 34 3.95 6.07 18.66
N PRO A 35 3.16 4.98 18.75
CA PRO A 35 1.82 5.06 19.30
C PRO A 35 1.88 5.53 20.77
N LEU A 36 1.00 6.47 21.12
CA LEU A 36 0.89 6.99 22.48
C LEU A 36 0.14 6.03 23.41
N ASP A 37 -0.72 5.18 22.85
CA ASP A 37 -1.45 4.15 23.60
C ASP A 37 -0.53 2.95 23.86
N PRO A 38 -0.28 2.57 25.12
CA PRO A 38 0.52 1.40 25.47
C PRO A 38 -0.04 0.06 24.95
N GLN A 39 -1.34 0.00 24.63
CA GLN A 39 -1.98 -1.21 24.10
C GLN A 39 -1.90 -1.31 22.57
N ALA A 40 -1.48 -0.24 21.88
CA ALA A 40 -1.38 -0.24 20.43
C ALA A 40 -0.14 -1.01 19.97
N ASP A 41 -0.34 -1.93 19.03
CA ASP A 41 0.72 -2.70 18.38
C ASP A 41 0.70 -2.42 16.87
N PRO A 42 1.63 -1.58 16.39
CA PRO A 42 1.69 -1.20 14.97
C PRO A 42 1.80 -2.39 14.02
N VAL A 43 2.43 -3.49 14.44
CA VAL A 43 2.60 -4.69 13.63
C VAL A 43 1.29 -5.46 13.56
N ARG A 44 0.60 -5.62 14.70
CA ARG A 44 -0.72 -6.26 14.77
C ARG A 44 -1.73 -5.49 13.93
N ASP A 45 -1.80 -4.18 14.09
CA ASP A 45 -2.77 -3.31 13.41
C ASP A 45 -2.56 -3.34 11.90
N ALA A 46 -1.30 -3.21 11.47
CA ALA A 46 -0.94 -3.34 10.06
C ALA A 46 -1.31 -4.72 9.48
N ARG A 47 -1.10 -5.81 10.23
CA ARG A 47 -1.52 -7.14 9.80
C ARG A 47 -3.04 -7.26 9.70
N ALA A 48 -3.79 -6.69 10.65
CA ALA A 48 -5.25 -6.70 10.64
C ALA A 48 -5.78 -6.02 9.37
N ILE A 49 -5.26 -4.86 9.00
CA ILE A 49 -5.61 -4.16 7.76
C ILE A 49 -5.36 -5.04 6.53
N VAL A 50 -4.18 -5.68 6.44
CA VAL A 50 -3.85 -6.56 5.32
C VAL A 50 -4.82 -7.75 5.23
N GLN A 51 -5.25 -8.30 6.36
CA GLN A 51 -6.23 -9.39 6.38
C GLN A 51 -7.62 -8.92 5.94
N GLU A 52 -8.06 -7.73 6.36
CA GLU A 52 -9.34 -7.16 5.92
C GLU A 52 -9.36 -6.91 4.41
N LEU A 53 -8.26 -6.40 3.82
CA LEU A 53 -8.13 -6.25 2.37
C LEU A 53 -8.25 -7.60 1.65
N LYS A 54 -7.61 -8.67 2.17
CA LYS A 54 -7.69 -10.03 1.62
C LYS A 54 -9.08 -10.61 1.69
N LYS A 55 -9.79 -10.42 2.81
CA LYS A 55 -11.18 -10.88 2.99
C LYS A 55 -12.13 -10.20 2.02
N PHE A 56 -11.91 -8.91 1.74
CA PHE A 56 -12.78 -8.14 0.87
C PHE A 56 -12.58 -8.47 -0.62
N SER A 57 -11.35 -8.49 -1.11
CA SER A 57 -11.08 -8.78 -2.54
C SER A 57 -9.63 -9.20 -2.76
N ARG A 58 -9.44 -10.33 -3.45
CA ARG A 58 -8.11 -10.79 -3.88
C ARG A 58 -7.40 -9.75 -4.75
N GLU A 59 -8.11 -9.11 -5.66
CA GLU A 59 -7.56 -8.07 -6.53
C GLU A 59 -7.05 -6.87 -5.72
N LEU A 60 -7.85 -6.39 -4.75
CA LEU A 60 -7.44 -5.30 -3.87
C LEU A 60 -6.20 -5.66 -3.04
N ALA A 61 -6.13 -6.90 -2.54
CA ALA A 61 -5.00 -7.36 -1.74
C ALA A 61 -3.70 -7.53 -2.54
N LEU A 62 -3.78 -7.70 -3.86
CA LEU A 62 -2.64 -7.80 -4.76
C LEU A 62 -2.14 -6.43 -5.28
N LYS A 63 -2.88 -5.35 -5.02
CA LYS A 63 -2.46 -4.02 -5.47
C LYS A 63 -1.10 -3.64 -4.89
N PRO A 64 -0.30 -2.86 -5.65
CA PRO A 64 0.91 -2.24 -5.13
C PRO A 64 0.62 -1.52 -3.83
N ARG A 65 1.35 -1.89 -2.77
CA ARG A 65 1.17 -1.32 -1.44
C ARG A 65 2.53 -0.90 -0.88
N TRP A 66 2.64 0.38 -0.54
CA TRP A 66 3.82 0.94 0.10
C TRP A 66 3.58 1.06 1.59
N LEU A 67 4.63 0.79 2.37
CA LEU A 67 4.59 0.94 3.81
C LEU A 67 5.05 2.34 4.17
N VAL A 68 4.22 3.13 4.84
CA VAL A 68 4.54 4.51 5.22
C VAL A 68 4.57 4.57 6.74
N LEU A 69 5.78 4.58 7.29
CA LEU A 69 6.06 4.64 8.71
C LEU A 69 6.00 6.12 9.12
N ASN A 70 4.95 6.50 9.83
CA ASN A 70 4.64 7.89 10.16
C ASN A 70 4.97 8.23 11.62
N LYS A 71 4.95 9.52 11.95
CA LYS A 71 5.27 10.09 13.27
C LYS A 71 6.73 9.97 13.67
N ARG A 72 7.63 10.08 12.69
CA ARG A 72 9.08 10.19 12.89
C ARG A 72 9.47 11.21 13.95
N ASP A 73 8.80 12.35 13.95
CA ASP A 73 9.05 13.50 14.81
C ASP A 73 8.91 13.21 16.31
N LEU A 74 8.19 12.15 16.70
CA LEU A 74 7.98 11.81 18.10
C LEU A 74 9.15 11.08 18.74
N LEU A 75 10.17 10.70 17.96
CA LEU A 75 11.29 9.89 18.43
C LEU A 75 12.63 10.45 17.94
N PRO A 76 13.70 10.37 18.77
CA PRO A 76 15.05 10.69 18.34
C PRO A 76 15.49 9.95 17.07
N ALA A 77 16.45 10.55 16.34
CA ALA A 77 16.90 10.08 15.04
C ALA A 77 17.23 8.56 15.01
N ALA A 78 18.11 8.10 15.90
CA ALA A 78 18.50 6.69 15.94
C ALA A 78 17.33 5.74 16.35
N GLU A 79 16.41 6.23 17.17
CA GLU A 79 15.32 5.43 17.74
C GLU A 79 14.21 5.16 16.74
N ALA A 80 13.69 6.18 16.05
CA ALA A 80 12.63 5.89 15.08
C ALA A 80 13.13 5.06 13.88
N GLU A 81 14.41 5.19 13.51
CA GLU A 81 15.07 4.30 12.56
C GLU A 81 15.07 2.84 13.04
N ARG A 82 15.37 2.62 14.33
CA ARG A 82 15.32 1.29 14.95
C ARG A 82 13.89 0.74 14.95
N HIS A 83 12.90 1.55 15.33
CA HIS A 83 11.49 1.14 15.37
C HIS A 83 10.97 0.82 13.97
N ALA A 84 11.26 1.68 13.00
CA ALA A 84 10.93 1.48 11.60
C ALA A 84 11.47 0.14 11.09
N ARG A 85 12.76 -0.16 11.30
CA ARG A 85 13.36 -1.44 10.90
C ARG A 85 12.73 -2.64 11.60
N ALA A 86 12.39 -2.52 12.88
CA ALA A 86 11.73 -3.59 13.63
C ALA A 86 10.35 -3.91 13.05
N ILE A 87 9.53 -2.89 12.78
CA ILE A 87 8.20 -3.03 12.19
C ILE A 87 8.30 -3.67 10.80
N VAL A 88 9.16 -3.15 9.92
CA VAL A 88 9.38 -3.70 8.56
C VAL A 88 9.74 -5.18 8.62
N ARG A 89 10.68 -5.55 9.50
CA ARG A 89 11.13 -6.93 9.68
C ARG A 89 10.00 -7.82 10.18
N ALA A 90 9.24 -7.38 11.17
CA ALA A 90 8.12 -8.12 11.73
C ALA A 90 6.98 -8.32 10.71
N LEU A 91 6.75 -7.33 9.84
CA LEU A 91 5.78 -7.42 8.74
C LEU A 91 6.28 -8.24 7.55
N ARG A 92 7.59 -8.56 7.49
CA ARG A 92 8.25 -9.18 6.34
C ARG A 92 7.96 -8.43 5.03
N HIS A 93 7.85 -7.10 5.14
CA HIS A 93 7.53 -6.25 3.99
C HIS A 93 8.73 -6.19 3.03
N ARG A 94 8.46 -6.32 1.74
CA ARG A 94 9.50 -6.31 0.68
C ARG A 94 9.33 -5.19 -0.35
N GLY A 95 8.25 -4.43 -0.27
CA GLY A 95 7.98 -3.33 -1.18
C GLY A 95 8.64 -2.03 -0.71
N PRO A 96 8.38 -0.92 -1.44
CA PRO A 96 8.82 0.40 -1.01
C PRO A 96 8.32 0.74 0.39
N GLN A 97 9.19 1.42 1.14
CA GLN A 97 8.91 1.89 2.49
C GLN A 97 9.45 3.30 2.68
N PHE A 98 8.72 4.11 3.44
CA PHE A 98 9.07 5.50 3.70
C PHE A 98 8.94 5.76 5.20
N LEU A 99 9.90 6.47 5.78
CA LEU A 99 9.84 6.99 7.14
C LEU A 99 9.59 8.49 7.04
N ILE A 100 8.47 8.96 7.59
CA ILE A 100 8.00 10.34 7.42
C ILE A 100 7.49 10.93 8.73
N SER A 101 7.42 12.26 8.76
CA SER A 101 6.53 12.99 9.66
C SER A 101 5.48 13.71 8.83
N GLY A 102 4.22 13.27 8.94
CA GLY A 102 3.10 14.00 8.34
C GLY A 102 2.88 15.38 8.98
N ALA A 103 3.21 15.53 10.28
CA ALA A 103 3.02 16.78 11.00
C ALA A 103 4.10 17.82 10.68
N ALA A 104 5.37 17.42 10.64
CA ALA A 104 6.50 18.29 10.32
C ALA A 104 6.76 18.41 8.80
N GLY A 105 6.11 17.57 7.99
CA GLY A 105 6.33 17.49 6.54
C GLY A 105 7.59 16.71 6.13
N GLU A 106 8.39 16.24 7.09
CA GLU A 106 9.63 15.49 6.83
C GLU A 106 9.34 14.22 6.00
N GLY A 107 10.08 14.03 4.90
CA GLY A 107 9.97 12.87 4.03
C GLY A 107 8.71 12.80 3.16
N THR A 108 7.74 13.71 3.35
CA THR A 108 6.48 13.69 2.59
C THR A 108 6.68 14.06 1.11
N LYS A 109 7.58 15.01 0.82
CA LYS A 109 7.92 15.39 -0.56
C LYS A 109 8.47 14.21 -1.35
N ALA A 110 9.47 13.53 -0.80
CA ALA A 110 10.06 12.35 -1.44
C ALA A 110 9.05 11.21 -1.64
N LEU A 111 8.14 11.00 -0.68
CA LEU A 111 7.04 10.05 -0.82
C LEU A 111 6.10 10.43 -1.98
N CYS A 112 5.70 11.71 -2.08
CA CYS A 112 4.82 12.19 -3.15
C CYS A 112 5.49 12.10 -4.53
N GLU A 113 6.75 12.48 -4.64
CA GLU A 113 7.53 12.39 -5.88
C GLU A 113 7.63 10.94 -6.34
N ALA A 114 8.03 10.02 -5.45
CA ALA A 114 8.07 8.60 -5.76
C ALA A 114 6.70 8.07 -6.22
N ALA A 115 5.63 8.43 -5.50
CA ALA A 115 4.28 8.01 -5.84
C ALA A 115 3.85 8.52 -7.22
N MET A 116 4.18 9.76 -7.56
CA MET A 116 3.88 10.32 -8.87
C MET A 116 4.61 9.54 -9.98
N THR A 117 5.92 9.33 -9.84
CA THR A 117 6.71 8.55 -10.80
C THR A 117 6.12 7.15 -11.00
N PHE A 118 5.77 6.46 -9.91
CA PHE A 118 5.18 5.14 -9.98
C PHE A 118 3.84 5.13 -10.75
N LEU A 119 2.99 6.14 -10.54
CA LEU A 119 1.71 6.25 -11.22
C LEU A 119 1.88 6.54 -12.72
N GLU A 120 2.80 7.43 -13.08
CA GLU A 120 3.11 7.75 -14.47
C GLU A 120 3.64 6.53 -15.24
N GLU A 121 4.55 5.77 -14.62
CA GLU A 121 5.09 4.54 -15.19
C GLU A 121 4.01 3.47 -15.37
N THR A 122 3.14 3.32 -14.36
CA THR A 122 2.02 2.38 -14.41
C THR A 122 1.04 2.74 -15.54
N ASP A 123 0.74 4.02 -15.70
CA ASP A 123 -0.16 4.52 -16.74
C ASP A 123 0.45 4.34 -18.14
N ARG A 124 1.74 4.65 -18.30
CA ARG A 124 2.46 4.42 -19.57
C ARG A 124 2.44 2.94 -19.95
N ALA A 125 2.79 2.06 -19.03
CA ALA A 125 2.77 0.61 -19.28
C ALA A 125 1.36 0.06 -19.57
N ALA A 126 0.32 0.64 -18.96
CA ALA A 126 -1.07 0.28 -19.26
C ALA A 126 -1.47 0.70 -20.69
N ARG A 127 -1.06 1.90 -21.14
CA ARG A 127 -1.32 2.39 -22.50
C ARG A 127 -0.59 1.57 -23.57
N GLU A 128 0.68 1.24 -23.35
CA GLU A 128 1.50 0.43 -24.26
C GLU A 128 0.93 -0.99 -24.47
N ARG A 129 0.45 -1.61 -23.38
CA ARG A 129 -0.25 -2.91 -23.46
C ARG A 129 -1.56 -2.82 -24.22
N ALA A 130 -2.27 -1.70 -24.13
CA ALA A 130 -3.51 -1.50 -24.88
C ALA A 130 -3.27 -1.18 -26.37
N SER A 131 -2.10 -0.63 -26.73
CA SER A 131 -1.75 -0.27 -28.10
C SER A 131 -1.02 -1.36 -28.89
N THR A 132 -0.60 -2.45 -28.25
CA THR A 132 0.01 -3.60 -28.94
C THR A 132 -1.12 -4.52 -29.43
N PRO A 133 -1.38 -4.65 -30.75
CA PRO A 133 -2.33 -5.63 -31.25
C PRO A 133 -1.83 -7.03 -30.90
N ALA A 134 -2.73 -7.93 -30.52
CA ALA A 134 -2.44 -9.35 -30.40
C ALA A 134 -2.15 -9.94 -31.79
N ASP A 135 -0.91 -9.78 -32.28
CA ASP A 135 -0.42 -10.57 -33.40
C ASP A 135 0.27 -11.83 -32.87
N ALA A 136 -0.51 -12.91 -32.83
CA ALA A 136 -0.07 -14.23 -33.26
C ALA A 136 -1.31 -15.08 -33.56
N GLY A 137 -2.05 -14.66 -34.59
CA GLY A 137 -2.88 -15.59 -35.35
C GLY A 137 -1.97 -16.51 -36.16
N ALA A 138 -1.36 -17.50 -35.53
CA ALA A 138 -0.75 -18.63 -36.22
C ALA A 138 -1.77 -19.78 -36.26
N ALA A 139 -2.68 -19.73 -37.22
CA ALA A 139 -3.40 -20.93 -37.63
C ALA A 139 -2.36 -21.93 -38.20
N PRO A 140 -2.38 -23.22 -37.81
CA PRO A 140 -1.45 -24.18 -38.40
C PRO A 140 -1.80 -24.37 -39.88
N PRO A 141 -0.82 -24.44 -40.79
CA PRO A 141 -1.08 -24.97 -42.11
C PRO A 141 -1.35 -26.48 -41.95
N VAL A 142 -2.61 -26.87 -42.15
CA VAL A 142 -2.94 -28.25 -42.50
C VAL A 142 -2.33 -28.50 -43.88
N ALA A 143 -1.37 -29.41 -43.95
CA ALA A 143 -0.83 -29.94 -45.20
C ALA A 143 -0.86 -31.47 -45.14
N THR A 144 -1.83 -31.98 -45.92
CA THR A 144 -1.97 -33.28 -46.63
C THR A 144 -1.61 -34.58 -45.92
#